data_AF-A0A212LCN2-F1
#
_entry.id   AF-A0A212LCN2-F1
#
_cell.length_a   1.000
_cell.length_b   1.000
_cell.length_c   1.000
_cell.angle_alpha   90.00
_cell.angle_beta   90.00
_cell.angle_gamma   90.00
#
_symmetry.space_group_name_H-M   'P 1'
#
loop_
_entity.id
_entity.type
_entity.pdbx_description
1 polymer ?
#
loop_
_entity_poly.entity_id
_entity_poly.type
_entity_poly.pdbx_seq_one_letter_code
_entity_poly.pdbx_strand_id
1 'polypeptide(L)'
;MTAPESGDVWSFDYLWRWQHERGETEGRKPRPTALVACVKGANGRTNLFILPITKTRPSDDRLAVEIPQIERVRAGLAADLRLWVMIDEYNHDFLETSFYLDPKGRIGRFSSAFHKAVLAAFVQAGREKRLRKVPRYD
;
A
#
# COMPACT_ATOMS: atom_id res chain seq x y z
N MET A 1 19.49 -7.76 1.45
CA MET A 1 18.06 -7.45 1.66
C MET A 1 17.83 -6.05 1.12
N THR A 2 16.89 -5.86 0.20
CA THR A 2 16.60 -4.53 -0.35
C THR A 2 15.71 -3.79 0.64
N ALA A 3 16.13 -2.61 1.08
CA ALA A 3 15.29 -1.77 1.94
C ALA A 3 14.04 -1.33 1.15
N PRO A 4 12.85 -1.28 1.77
CA PRO A 4 11.63 -0.89 1.06
C PRO A 4 11.64 0.59 0.70
N GLU A 5 11.34 0.91 -0.56
CA GLU A 5 11.34 2.29 -1.05
C GLU A 5 9.95 2.77 -1.51
N SER A 6 9.71 4.07 -1.43
CA SER A 6 8.50 4.71 -1.96
C SER A 6 8.33 4.40 -3.46
N GLY A 7 7.16 3.88 -3.82
CA GLY A 7 6.80 3.46 -5.17
C GLY A 7 7.04 1.97 -5.46
N ASP A 8 7.68 1.23 -4.55
CA ASP A 8 7.77 -0.23 -4.66
C ASP A 8 6.39 -0.90 -4.50
N VAL A 9 6.27 -2.08 -5.10
CA VAL A 9 5.15 -3.00 -4.95
C VAL A 9 5.63 -4.25 -4.22
N TRP A 10 4.95 -4.60 -3.13
CA TRP A 10 5.32 -5.69 -2.22
C TRP A 10 4.15 -6.64 -1.99
N SER A 11 4.44 -7.93 -1.89
CA SER A 11 3.56 -8.92 -1.28
C SER A 11 3.48 -8.65 0.21
N PHE A 12 2.27 -8.39 0.71
CA PHE A 12 2.03 -8.07 2.12
C PHE A 12 0.68 -8.63 2.56
N ASP A 13 0.60 -9.12 3.80
CA ASP A 13 -0.63 -9.61 4.42
C ASP A 13 -1.49 -8.43 4.89
N TYR A 14 -2.12 -7.78 3.90
CA TYR A 14 -2.93 -6.58 4.14
C TYR A 14 -4.20 -6.90 4.92
N LEU A 15 -4.23 -6.46 6.18
CA LEU A 15 -5.41 -6.40 7.03
C LEU A 15 -6.29 -5.22 6.64
N TRP A 16 -7.50 -5.47 6.14
CA TRP A 16 -8.48 -4.42 5.86
C TRP A 16 -9.08 -3.86 7.16
N ARG A 17 -9.49 -2.59 7.15
CA ARG A 17 -10.06 -1.91 8.32
C ARG A 17 -11.27 -2.64 8.90
N TRP A 18 -12.18 -3.16 8.07
CA TRP A 18 -13.37 -3.89 8.56
C TRP A 18 -13.02 -5.21 9.26
N GLN A 19 -11.84 -5.78 8.99
CA GLN A 19 -11.32 -6.95 9.69
C GLN A 19 -10.71 -6.54 11.03
N HIS A 20 -9.92 -5.46 11.03
CA HIS A 20 -9.37 -4.86 12.24
C HIS A 20 -10.47 -4.44 13.24
N GLU A 21 -11.55 -3.80 12.75
CA GLU A 21 -12.73 -3.43 13.54
C GLU A 21 -13.49 -4.65 14.12
N ARG A 22 -13.21 -5.86 13.63
CA ARG A 22 -13.73 -7.13 14.15
C ARG A 22 -12.73 -7.88 15.05
N GLY A 23 -11.59 -7.28 15.37
CA GLY A 23 -10.53 -7.89 16.18
C GLY A 23 -9.61 -8.86 15.44
N GLU A 24 -9.64 -8.91 14.09
CA GLU A 24 -8.64 -9.67 13.34
C GLU A 24 -7.28 -8.95 13.41
N THR A 25 -6.23 -9.68 13.79
CA THR A 25 -4.85 -9.17 13.85
C THR A 25 -4.07 -9.41 12.56
N GLU A 26 -4.51 -10.34 11.71
CA GLU A 26 -3.75 -10.80 10.54
C GLU A 26 -4.47 -10.58 9.20
N GLY A 27 -3.68 -10.21 8.18
CA GLY A 27 -4.15 -10.21 6.81
C GLY A 27 -4.41 -11.65 6.35
N ARG A 28 -5.65 -11.95 5.92
CA ARG A 28 -6.06 -13.33 5.59
C ARG A 28 -5.30 -14.02 4.44
N LYS A 29 -4.48 -13.28 3.68
CA LYS A 29 -3.60 -13.81 2.62
C LYS A 29 -2.66 -12.73 2.07
N PRO A 30 -1.53 -13.14 1.46
CA PRO A 30 -0.63 -12.22 0.77
C PRO A 30 -1.30 -11.59 -0.45
N ARG A 31 -1.03 -10.31 -0.65
CA ARG A 31 -1.54 -9.49 -1.76
C ARG A 31 -0.46 -8.53 -2.24
N PRO A 32 -0.43 -8.18 -3.54
CA PRO A 32 0.31 -7.01 -3.96
C PRO A 32 -0.24 -5.76 -3.27
N THR A 33 0.67 -4.95 -2.74
CA THR A 33 0.42 -3.65 -2.10
C THR A 33 1.44 -2.64 -2.61
N ALA A 34 1.12 -1.36 -2.54
CA ALA A 34 2.00 -0.27 -2.94
C ALA A 34 2.55 0.45 -1.70
N LEU A 35 3.87 0.62 -1.60
CA LEU A 35 4.48 1.50 -0.60
C LEU A 35 4.38 2.94 -1.10
N VAL A 36 3.37 3.68 -0.63
CA VAL A 36 3.15 5.07 -1.06
C VAL A 36 4.13 6.04 -0.40
N ALA A 37 4.66 5.70 0.78
CA ALA A 37 5.76 6.42 1.39
C ALA A 37 6.55 5.53 2.36
N CYS A 38 7.88 5.68 2.35
CA CYS A 38 8.78 5.23 3.41
C CYS A 38 9.42 6.46 4.05
N VAL A 39 9.13 6.75 5.32
CA VAL A 39 9.54 7.99 6.00
C VAL A 39 10.32 7.68 7.28
N LYS A 40 11.63 7.95 7.28
CA LYS A 40 12.46 7.84 8.47
C LYS A 40 12.11 8.94 9.47
N GLY A 41 11.62 8.55 10.65
CA GLY A 41 11.28 9.44 11.75
C GLY A 41 12.50 9.80 12.61
N ALA A 42 12.36 10.88 13.38
CA ALA A 42 13.40 11.35 14.30
C ALA A 42 13.76 10.34 15.42
N ASN A 43 12.87 9.39 15.70
CA ASN A 43 13.10 8.28 16.65
C ASN A 43 13.85 7.09 16.04
N GLY A 44 14.42 7.25 14.83
CA GLY A 44 15.17 6.22 14.13
C GLY A 44 14.32 5.21 13.33
N ARG A 45 13.00 5.14 13.56
CA ARG A 45 12.10 4.18 12.89
C ARG A 45 11.62 4.69 11.52
N THR A 46 11.48 3.78 10.56
CA THR A 46 10.98 4.04 9.21
C THR A 46 9.49 3.70 9.12
N ASN A 47 8.67 4.73 8.99
CA ASN A 47 7.22 4.62 8.83
C ASN A 47 6.92 4.13 7.41
N LEU A 48 6.19 3.02 7.30
CA LEU A 48 5.74 2.45 6.04
C LEU A 48 4.25 2.77 5.86
N PHE A 49 3.91 3.40 4.74
CA PHE A 49 2.53 3.69 4.33
C PHE A 49 2.15 2.75 3.19
N ILE A 50 1.32 1.75 3.50
CA ILE A 50 1.03 0.60 2.63
C ILE A 50 -0.40 0.72 2.11
N LEU A 51 -0.57 0.83 0.79
CA LEU A 51 -1.87 0.88 0.10
C LEU A 51 -2.19 -0.47 -0.56
N PRO A 52 -3.43 -1.00 -0.45
CA PRO A 52 -3.77 -2.28 -1.03
C PRO A 52 -4.03 -2.16 -2.53
N ILE A 53 -3.61 -3.17 -3.30
CA ILE A 53 -3.98 -3.31 -4.72
C ILE A 53 -5.12 -4.31 -4.83
N THR A 54 -6.18 -3.92 -5.53
CA THR A 54 -7.38 -4.74 -5.76
C THR A 54 -7.63 -4.97 -7.25
N LYS A 55 -8.20 -6.13 -7.59
CA LYS A 55 -8.76 -6.46 -8.91
C LYS A 55 -10.28 -6.26 -9.00
N THR A 56 -10.93 -6.02 -7.87
CA THR A 56 -12.34 -5.66 -7.81
C THR A 56 -12.45 -4.16 -8.05
N ARG A 57 -13.25 -3.75 -9.04
CA ARG A 57 -13.54 -2.33 -9.28
C ARG A 57 -14.08 -1.71 -7.98
N PRO A 58 -13.48 -0.63 -7.47
CA PRO A 58 -14.01 0.11 -6.32
C PRO A 58 -15.39 0.69 -6.61
N SER A 59 -16.24 0.78 -5.58
CA SER A 59 -17.50 1.53 -5.64
C SER A 59 -17.23 3.04 -5.69
N ASP A 60 -18.17 3.80 -6.24
CA ASP A 60 -17.95 5.22 -6.59
C ASP A 60 -17.79 6.14 -5.35
N ASP A 61 -18.06 5.65 -4.13
CA ASP A 61 -17.79 6.33 -2.85
C ASP A 61 -16.33 6.20 -2.37
N ARG A 62 -15.59 5.21 -2.90
CA ARG A 62 -14.20 4.91 -2.51
C ARG A 62 -13.21 5.73 -3.33
N LEU A 63 -12.11 6.13 -2.70
CA LEU A 63 -10.99 6.73 -3.42
C LEU A 63 -10.02 5.65 -3.89
N ALA A 64 -9.76 5.63 -5.20
CA ALA A 64 -8.81 4.72 -5.83
C ALA A 64 -8.18 5.33 -7.08
N VAL A 65 -6.97 4.86 -7.42
CA VAL A 65 -6.29 5.17 -8.68
C VAL A 65 -6.18 3.87 -9.48
N GLU A 66 -6.75 3.84 -10.69
CA GLU A 66 -6.54 2.72 -11.62
C GLU A 66 -5.07 2.66 -12.04
N ILE A 67 -4.54 1.44 -12.21
CA ILE A 67 -3.15 1.20 -12.59
C ILE A 67 -3.03 0.97 -14.11
N PRO A 68 -2.35 1.90 -14.83
CA PRO A 68 -1.72 1.73 -16.12
C PRO A 68 -1.47 0.28 -16.54
N GLN A 69 -1.89 -0.23 -17.70
CA GLN A 69 -1.40 -1.55 -18.14
C GLN A 69 0.14 -1.58 -18.19
N ILE A 70 0.75 -0.49 -18.69
CA ILE A 70 2.21 -0.30 -18.68
C ILE A 70 2.82 -0.27 -17.26
N GLU A 71 2.09 0.27 -16.28
CA GLU A 71 2.50 0.32 -14.88
C GLU A 71 2.31 -1.03 -14.17
N ARG A 72 1.29 -1.82 -14.54
CA ARG A 72 1.13 -3.20 -14.09
C ARG A 72 2.33 -4.04 -14.52
N VAL A 73 2.67 -4.02 -15.81
CA VAL A 73 3.84 -4.73 -16.37
C VAL A 73 5.14 -4.28 -15.68
N ARG A 74 5.36 -2.96 -15.59
CA ARG A 74 6.55 -2.38 -14.92
C ARG A 74 6.69 -2.79 -13.45
N ALA A 75 5.57 -2.92 -12.74
CA ALA A 75 5.54 -3.30 -11.33
C ALA A 75 5.47 -4.82 -11.07
N GLY A 76 5.56 -5.68 -12.11
CA GLY A 76 5.47 -7.13 -11.96
C GLY A 76 4.06 -7.64 -11.62
N LEU A 77 3.02 -6.85 -11.92
CA LEU A 77 1.62 -7.19 -11.72
C LEU A 77 1.00 -7.79 -12.98
N ALA A 78 -0.07 -8.56 -12.79
CA ALA A 78 -0.83 -9.19 -13.88
C ALA A 78 -1.28 -8.17 -14.94
N ALA A 79 -0.80 -8.35 -16.17
CA ALA A 79 -0.94 -7.38 -17.26
C ALA A 79 -2.38 -7.31 -17.81
N ASP A 80 -3.08 -8.44 -17.82
CA ASP A 80 -4.49 -8.60 -18.20
C ASP A 80 -5.43 -7.84 -17.24
N LEU A 81 -5.37 -8.10 -15.94
CA LEU A 81 -6.01 -7.30 -14.87
C LEU A 81 -7.53 -7.05 -15.06
N ARG A 82 -8.11 -5.87 -14.79
CA ARG A 82 -7.56 -4.55 -14.39
C ARG A 82 -7.27 -4.48 -12.87
N LEU A 83 -6.51 -3.47 -12.43
CA LEU A 83 -6.13 -3.27 -11.02
C LEU A 83 -6.22 -1.81 -10.58
N TRP A 84 -6.50 -1.59 -9.29
CA TRP A 84 -6.57 -0.28 -8.64
C TRP A 84 -5.75 -0.26 -7.34
N VAL A 85 -5.08 0.87 -7.07
CA VAL A 85 -4.55 1.20 -5.73
C VAL A 85 -5.67 1.90 -4.95
N MET A 86 -6.07 1.37 -3.80
CA MET A 86 -6.98 2.10 -2.91
C MET A 86 -6.24 3.24 -2.23
N ILE A 87 -6.88 4.41 -2.12
CA ILE A 87 -6.27 5.63 -1.57
C ILE A 87 -6.84 5.97 -0.19
N ASP A 88 -8.10 5.64 0.08
CA ASP A 88 -8.80 6.00 1.32
C ASP A 88 -8.48 5.12 2.54
N GLU A 89 -7.71 4.04 2.37
CA GLU A 89 -7.39 3.08 3.44
C GLU A 89 -5.94 2.62 3.32
N TYR A 90 -5.20 2.65 4.44
CA TYR A 90 -3.78 2.31 4.45
C TYR A 90 -3.37 1.59 5.74
N ASN A 91 -2.45 0.64 5.58
CA ASN A 91 -1.77 0.03 6.71
C ASN A 91 -0.53 0.85 7.04
N HIS A 92 -0.29 1.05 8.33
CA HIS A 92 0.85 1.81 8.84
C HIS A 92 1.71 0.91 9.73
N ASP A 93 2.97 0.75 9.35
CA ASP A 93 3.93 -0.17 9.97
C ASP A 93 5.26 0.56 10.24
N PHE A 94 6.11 -0.02 11.10
CA PHE A 94 7.48 0.42 11.35
C PHE A 94 8.44 -0.66 10.88
N LEU A 95 9.29 -0.36 9.89
CA LEU A 95 10.18 -1.33 9.25
C LEU A 95 11.05 -2.12 10.25
N GLU A 96 11.58 -1.45 11.26
CA GLU A 96 12.54 -2.00 12.22
C GLU A 96 11.90 -2.95 13.23
N THR A 97 10.56 -2.96 13.32
CA THR A 97 9.78 -3.83 14.23
C THR A 97 8.65 -4.58 13.52
N SER A 98 8.67 -4.62 12.17
CA SER A 98 7.60 -5.25 11.41
C SER A 98 7.73 -6.78 11.46
N PHE A 99 6.68 -7.44 11.93
CA PHE A 99 6.52 -8.90 11.83
C PHE A 99 5.82 -9.33 10.53
N TYR A 100 5.35 -8.36 9.73
CA TYR A 100 4.46 -8.60 8.58
C TYR A 100 5.13 -8.43 7.22
N LEU A 101 6.26 -7.72 7.17
CA LEU A 101 6.98 -7.45 5.94
C LEU A 101 8.03 -8.55 5.67
N ASP A 102 7.70 -9.51 4.80
CA ASP A 102 8.68 -10.50 4.30
C ASP A 102 9.84 -9.77 3.57
N PRO A 103 11.11 -9.92 4.01
CA PRO A 103 12.30 -9.42 3.32
C PRO A 103 12.42 -9.75 1.82
N LYS A 104 11.75 -10.82 1.37
CA LYS A 104 11.71 -11.29 -0.03
C LYS A 104 10.40 -10.92 -0.74
N GLY A 105 9.46 -10.26 -0.07
CA GLY A 105 8.13 -9.92 -0.59
C GLY A 105 8.13 -8.87 -1.69
N ARG A 106 9.25 -8.21 -2.02
CA ARG A 106 9.32 -7.19 -3.07
C ARG A 106 9.03 -7.79 -4.46
N ILE A 107 7.96 -7.33 -5.10
CA ILE A 107 7.51 -7.78 -6.43
C ILE A 107 8.14 -6.91 -7.54
N GLY A 108 8.09 -5.59 -7.37
CA GLY A 108 8.49 -4.65 -8.42
C GLY A 108 8.37 -3.19 -7.98
N ARG A 109 8.24 -2.27 -8.94
CA ARG A 109 8.10 -0.83 -8.67
C ARG A 109 7.29 -0.14 -9.75
N PHE A 110 6.49 0.85 -9.38
CA PHE A 110 5.86 1.77 -10.34
C PHE A 110 6.87 2.78 -10.90
N SER A 111 6.55 3.42 -12.01
CA SER A 111 7.32 4.58 -12.46
C SER A 111 7.22 5.73 -11.48
N SER A 112 8.26 6.57 -11.43
CA SER A 112 8.27 7.79 -10.63
C SER A 112 7.12 8.75 -10.98
N ALA A 113 6.60 8.71 -12.21
CA ALA A 113 5.45 9.50 -12.63
C ALA A 113 4.14 8.97 -12.03
N PHE A 114 3.85 7.67 -12.18
CA PHE A 114 2.65 7.06 -11.61
C PHE A 114 2.67 7.08 -10.07
N HIS A 115 3.83 6.79 -9.47
CA HIS A 115 4.01 6.89 -8.02
C HIS A 115 3.71 8.30 -7.49
N LYS A 116 4.19 9.36 -8.15
CA LYS A 116 3.86 10.75 -7.79
C LYS A 116 2.36 11.03 -7.87
N ALA A 117 1.65 10.49 -8.86
CA ALA A 117 0.19 10.65 -8.97
C ALA A 117 -0.55 9.95 -7.81
N VAL A 118 -0.16 8.72 -7.46
CA VAL A 118 -0.72 7.98 -6.31
C VAL A 118 -0.43 8.70 -4.99
N LEU A 119 0.80 9.18 -4.79
CA LEU A 119 1.19 9.95 -3.60
C LEU A 119 0.42 11.28 -3.50
N ALA A 120 0.23 12.00 -4.60
CA ALA A 120 -0.55 13.23 -4.63
C ALA A 120 -2.03 12.97 -4.26
N ALA A 121 -2.64 11.90 -4.78
CA ALA A 121 -3.98 11.49 -4.41
C ALA A 121 -4.10 11.13 -2.91
N PHE A 122 -3.11 10.39 -2.37
CA PHE A 122 -3.05 10.04 -0.95
C PHE A 122 -2.90 11.27 -0.04
N VAL A 123 -2.01 12.20 -0.38
CA VAL A 123 -1.85 13.47 0.36
C VAL A 123 -3.12 14.31 0.31
N GLN A 124 -3.80 14.36 -0.83
CA GLN A 124 -5.06 15.11 -0.98
C GLN A 124 -6.19 14.47 -0.14
N ALA A 125 -6.35 13.15 -0.19
CA ALA A 125 -7.29 12.43 0.69
C ALA A 125 -6.98 12.65 2.18
N GLY A 126 -5.71 12.80 2.55
CA GLY A 126 -5.28 13.17 3.90
C GLY A 126 -5.72 14.58 4.31
N ARG A 127 -5.56 15.56 3.42
CA ARG A 127 -6.04 16.95 3.64
C ARG A 127 -7.56 17.02 3.78
N GLU A 128 -8.28 16.20 3.02
CA GLU A 128 -9.74 16.05 3.10
C GLU A 128 -10.21 15.22 4.31
N LYS A 129 -9.30 14.70 5.15
CA LYS A 129 -9.59 13.80 6.29
C LYS A 129 -10.34 12.51 5.91
N ARG A 130 -10.12 12.01 4.69
CA ARG A 130 -10.77 10.81 4.14
C ARG A 130 -9.97 9.52 4.36
N LEU A 131 -8.72 9.63 4.81
CA LEU A 131 -7.85 8.48 5.06
C LEU A 131 -8.26 7.69 6.31
N ARG A 132 -8.20 6.37 6.18
CA ARG A 132 -8.44 5.40 7.26
C ARG A 132 -7.15 4.62 7.51
N LYS A 133 -6.54 4.83 8.69
CA LYS A 133 -5.32 4.12 9.12
C LYS A 133 -5.69 2.79 9.79
N VAL A 134 -4.94 1.74 9.46
CA VAL A 134 -4.87 0.48 10.22
C VAL A 134 -3.45 0.34 10.78
N PRO A 135 -3.23 0.32 12.11
CA PRO A 135 -1.90 0.08 12.68
C PRO A 135 -1.47 -1.39 12.48
N ARG A 136 -0.18 -1.61 12.24
CA ARG A 136 0.49 -2.93 12.12
C ARG A 136 1.61 -3.10 13.15
N TYR A 137 1.47 -2.42 14.27
CA TYR A 137 2.40 -2.40 15.40
C TYR A 137 1.58 -2.30 16.69
N ASP A 138 2.17 -2.75 17.80
CA ASP A 138 1.59 -2.70 19.15
C ASP A 138 1.58 -1.27 19.75
#